data_AF-A0A939S606-F1
#
_entry.id   AF-A0A939S606-F1
#
_cell.length_a   1.000
_cell.length_b   1.000
_cell.length_c   1.000
_cell.angle_alpha   90.00
_cell.angle_beta   90.00
_cell.angle_gamma   90.00
#
_symmetry.space_group_name_H-M   'P 1'
#
loop_
_entity.id
_entity.type
_entity.pdbx_description
1 polymer ?
#
loop_
_entity_poly.entity_id
_entity_poly.type
_entity_poly.pdbx_seq_one_letter_code
_entity_poly.pdbx_strand_id
1 'polypeptide(L)' 'MITTIDKLRCVLREIGYRKHVYRRRVADGFMTEAQAKREVELMEAIALDYRAMIVAEEPQGTLFTEKERS' A
#
# COMPACT_ATOMS: atom_id res chain seq x y z
N MET A 1 14.27 -1.98 -11.34
CA MET A 1 12.96 -1.36 -11.63
C MET A 1 12.11 -1.48 -10.36
N ILE A 2 11.43 -0.42 -9.92
CA ILE A 2 10.55 -0.47 -8.73
C ILE A 2 9.18 -0.95 -9.19
N THR A 3 8.69 -2.06 -8.60
CA THR A 3 7.41 -2.67 -8.98
C THR A 3 6.23 -2.10 -8.19
N THR A 4 5.00 -2.36 -8.64
CA THR A 4 3.77 -2.00 -7.92
C THR A 4 3.71 -2.71 -6.56
N ILE A 5 4.20 -3.95 -6.47
CA ILE A 5 4.34 -4.69 -5.21
C ILE A 5 5.33 -4.01 -4.26
N ASP A 6 6.46 -3.50 -4.76
CA ASP A 6 7.44 -2.77 -3.93
C ASP A 6 6.82 -1.50 -3.34
N LYS A 7 6.03 -0.77 -4.14
CA LYS A 7 5.30 0.42 -3.70
C LYS A 7 4.27 0.09 -2.62
N LEU A 8 3.48 -0.99 -2.81
CA LEU A 8 2.52 -1.44 -1.80
C LEU A 8 3.21 -1.80 -0.47
N ARG A 9 4.31 -2.57 -0.52
CA ARG A 9 5.09 -2.93 0.67
C ARG A 9 5.63 -1.71 1.39
N CYS A 10 6.11 -0.71 0.64
CA CYS A 10 6.59 0.55 1.19
C CYS A 10 5.48 1.30 1.94
N VAL A 11 4.33 1.50 1.29
CA VAL A 11 3.19 2.22 1.88
C VAL A 11 2.66 1.55 3.14
N LEU A 12 2.54 0.22 3.15
CA LEU A 12 2.09 -0.52 4.34
C LEU A 12 3.03 -0.34 5.53
N ARG A 13 4.34 -0.33 5.29
CA ARG A 13 5.34 -0.05 6.35
C ARG A 13 5.22 1.39 6.86
N GLU A 14 5.07 2.36 5.96
CA GLU A 14 4.90 3.77 6.32
C GLU A 14 3.62 4.02 7.14
N ILE A 15 2.51 3.33 6.84
CA ILE A 15 1.29 3.39 7.67
C ILE A 15 1.61 2.98 9.12
N GLY A 16 2.37 1.89 9.30
CA GLY A 16 2.80 1.44 10.63
C GLY A 16 3.66 2.48 11.36
N TYR A 17 4.65 3.05 10.68
CA TYR A 17 5.50 4.09 11.25
C TYR A 17 4.73 5.36 11.58
N ARG A 18 3.85 5.82 10.68
CA ARG A 18 3.01 7.01 10.89
C ARG A 18 2.09 6.83 12.09
N LYS A 19 1.43 5.67 12.26
CA LYS A 19 0.58 5.39 13.43
C LYS A 19 1.37 5.54 14.75
N HIS A 20 2.62 5.10 14.79
CA HIS A 20 3.49 5.27 15.96
C HIS A 20 3.96 6.71 16.17
N VAL A 21 4.49 7.35 15.12
CA VAL A 21 5.06 8.70 15.17
C VAL A 21 3.98 9.75 15.44
N TYR A 22 2.83 9.66 14.78
CA TYR A 22 1.74 10.63 14.94
C TYR A 22 1.17 10.62 16.34
N ARG A 23 1.08 9.46 17.01
CA ARG A 23 0.69 9.40 18.43
C ARG A 23 1.56 10.34 19.29
N ARG A 24 2.88 10.30 19.08
CA ARG A 24 3.81 11.19 19.79
C ARG A 24 3.64 12.65 19.36
N ARG A 25 3.53 12.92 18.05
CA ARG A 25 3.34 14.29 17.55
C ARG A 25 2.04 14.94 18.04
N VAL A 26 0.99 14.15 18.24
CA VAL A 26 -0.26 14.62 18.85
C VAL A 26 -0.04 14.95 20.33
N ALA A 27 0.58 14.05 21.08
CA ALA A 27 0.88 14.28 22.50
C ALA A 27 1.76 15.52 22.72
N ASP A 28 2.73 15.75 21.83
CA ASP A 28 3.64 16.88 21.87
C ASP A 28 3.02 18.19 21.30
N GLY A 29 1.76 18.16 20.81
CA GLY A 29 1.05 19.32 20.28
C GLY A 29 1.47 19.78 18.88
N PHE A 30 2.32 19.02 18.19
CA PHE A 30 2.79 19.32 16.83
C PHE A 30 1.80 18.89 15.72
N MET A 31 0.72 18.21 16.09
CA MET A 31 -0.29 17.68 15.17
C MET A 31 -1.61 17.49 15.91
N THR A 32 -2.75 17.71 15.26
CA THR A 32 -4.05 17.35 15.85
C THR A 32 -4.40 15.89 15.56
N GLU A 33 -5.25 15.27 16.39
CA GLU A 33 -5.77 13.92 16.11
C GLU A 33 -6.45 13.83 14.74
N ALA A 34 -7.21 14.87 14.35
CA ALA A 34 -7.87 14.94 13.07
C ALA A 34 -6.88 14.94 11.89
N GLN A 35 -5.77 15.69 12.00
CA GLN A 35 -4.70 15.66 11.01
C GLN A 35 -4.06 14.27 10.94
N ALA A 36 -3.74 13.67 12.09
CA ALA A 36 -3.13 12.34 12.15
C ALA A 36 -4.00 11.29 11.48
N LYS A 37 -5.31 11.32 11.78
CA LYS A 37 -6.31 10.42 11.19
C LYS A 37 -6.38 10.62 9.68
N ARG A 38 -6.52 11.85 9.20
CA ARG A 38 -6.60 12.16 7.76
C ARG A 38 -5.38 11.68 6.98
N GLU A 39 -4.17 11.88 7.53
CA GLU A 39 -2.93 11.41 6.90
C GLU A 39 -2.86 9.88 6.83
N VAL A 40 -3.34 9.17 7.85
CA VAL A 40 -3.42 7.70 7.83
C VAL A 40 -4.44 7.23 6.81
N GLU A 41 -5.63 7.83 6.78
CA GLU A 41 -6.69 7.51 5.80
C GLU A 41 -6.20 7.70 4.36
N LEU A 42 -5.45 8.78 4.10
CA LEU A 42 -4.84 9.03 2.79
C LEU A 42 -3.84 7.94 2.40
N MET A 43 -2.99 7.52 3.33
CA MET A 43 -2.02 6.44 3.07
C MET A 43 -2.70 5.09 2.86
N GLU A 44 -3.79 4.81 3.58
CA GLU A 44 -4.61 3.62 3.37
C GLU A 44 -5.29 3.63 1.99
N ALA A 45 -5.76 4.79 1.52
CA ALA A 45 -6.28 4.95 0.16
C ALA A 45 -5.20 4.67 -0.91
N ILE A 46 -3.99 5.20 -0.74
CA ILE A 46 -2.85 4.91 -1.64
C ILE A 46 -2.54 3.40 -1.67
N ALA A 47 -2.63 2.71 -0.53
CA ALA A 47 -2.44 1.26 -0.48
C ALA A 47 -3.54 0.52 -1.26
N LEU A 48 -4.79 0.99 -1.23
CA LEU A 48 -5.89 0.44 -2.03
C LEU A 48 -5.65 0.63 -3.53
N ASP A 49 -5.15 1.79 -3.95
CA ASP A 49 -4.82 2.05 -5.35
C ASP A 49 -3.78 1.05 -5.87
N TYR A 50 -2.71 0.81 -5.10
CA TYR A 50 -1.70 -0.17 -5.50
C TYR A 50 -2.21 -1.60 -5.50
N ARG A 51 -3.14 -1.97 -4.60
CA ARG A 51 -3.80 -3.28 -4.65
C ARG A 51 -4.63 -3.43 -5.93
N ALA A 52 -5.37 -2.40 -6.32
CA ALA A 52 -6.14 -2.41 -7.56
C ALA A 52 -5.22 -2.52 -8.79
N MET A 53 -4.08 -1.83 -8.79
CA MET A 53 -3.08 -1.94 -9.86
C MET A 53 -2.48 -3.35 -9.96
N ILE A 54 -2.16 -4.00 -8.83
CA ILE A 54 -1.66 -5.40 -8.85
C ILE A 54 -2.70 -6.34 -9.47
N VAL A 55 -3.97 -6.21 -9.10
CA VAL A 55 -5.05 -7.02 -9.69
C VAL A 55 -5.19 -6.74 -11.19
N ALA A 56 -5.05 -5.48 -11.61
CA ALA A 56 -5.10 -5.07 -13.02
C ALA A 56 -3.84 -5.47 -13.81
N GLU A 57 -2.72 -5.77 -13.14
CA GLU A 57 -1.50 -6.34 -13.72
C GLU A 57 -1.59 -7.88 -13.86
N GLU A 58 -2.58 -8.54 -13.21
CA GLU A 58 -2.87 -9.98 -13.36
C GLU A 58 -3.91 -10.38 -14.44
N PRO A 59 -3.96 -9.81 -15.66
CA PRO A 59 -4.53 -10.50 -16.80
C PRO A 59 -3.41 -11.01 -17.72
N GLN A 60 -3.29 -12.35 -17.78
CA GLN A 60 -2.50 -13.15 -18.74
C GLN A 60 -1.00 -13.39 -18.39
N GLY A 61 -0.75 -14.36 -17.50
CA GLY A 61 0.61 -14.90 -17.30
C GLY A 61 0.71 -16.42 -17.07
N THR A 62 -0.40 -17.10 -16.81
CA THR A 62 -0.43 -18.55 -16.53
C THR A 62 -1.59 -19.24 -17.24
N LEU A 63 -1.65 -19.08 -18.56
CA LEU A 63 -2.30 -20.10 -19.39
C LEU A 63 -1.30 -21.24 -19.55
N PHE A 64 -1.46 -22.25 -18.70
CA PHE A 64 -0.83 -23.55 -18.82
C PHE A 64 -0.93 -24.06 -20.26
N THR A 65 0.19 -24.11 -20.99
CA THR A 65 0.29 -24.94 -22.19
C THR A 65 0.82 -26.31 -21.78
N GLU A 66 0.01 -27.08 -21.06
CA GLU A 66 0.09 -28.54 -21.07
C GLU A 66 -0.95 -29.07 -22.06
N LYS A 67 -0.61 -29.11 -23.35
CA LYS A 67 -1.08 -30.15 -24.29
C LYS A 67 -0.46 -29.99 -25.67
N GLU A 68 -0.04 -31.14 -26.22
CA GLU A 68 0.41 -31.43 -27.60
C GLU A 68 1.89 -31.05 -27.86
N ARG A 69 2.79 -31.97 -28.20
CA ARG A 69 2.71 -33.13 -29.11
C ARG A 69 3.63 -34.26 -28.59
N SER A 70 3.17 -35.52 -28.48
CA SER A 70 3.03 -36.52 -29.57
C SER A 70 4.36 -36.94 -30.15
#